data_AF-A0AAE1MGD5-F1
#
_entry.id   AF-A0AAE1MGD5-F1
#
_cell.length_a   1.000
_cell.length_b   1.000
_cell.length_c   1.000
_cell.angle_alpha   90.00
_cell.angle_beta   90.00
_cell.angle_gamma   90.00
#
_symmetry.space_group_name_H-M   'P 1'
#
loop_
_entity.id
_entity.type
_entity.pdbx_description
1 polymer ?
#
loop_
_entity_poly.entity_id
_entity_poly.type
_entity_poly.pdbx_seq_one_letter_code
_entity_poly.pdbx_strand_id
1 'polypeptide(L)'
;MIAPVYAAEVSPASCRGLLNSILELSINYGILVGYTLHLLFSELGWSQSLQVYLGVVPSVLFQLGVLAMPKSPHWLVMRGRLGDARQVLQKISNFEQEVQQRLANIKSAAGIPESCNDDVVEVINKQQSGKGEWEEMSIIATPAVRHIIDAVFSIHFFQQAVGLDSVVLYSPTIFGKAGITSDRQKLLVTLVVVLTKTIFILVAMFLVDRFGRRPMLLTSFGGLIVSLFTLATCLTVIGHSDQKVMWAVVLSITTVYVAPTLTRDT
;
A
#
# COMPACT_ATOMS: atom_id res chain seq x y z
N MET A 1 -2.47 5.17 -8.07
CA MET A 1 -1.45 5.34 -7.02
C MET A 1 -1.26 6.81 -6.62
N ILE A 2 -2.35 7.52 -6.26
CA ILE A 2 -2.27 8.94 -5.88
C ILE A 2 -2.27 9.08 -4.35
N ALA A 3 -3.03 8.23 -3.64
CA ALA A 3 -3.11 8.25 -2.19
C ALA A 3 -1.77 8.08 -1.44
N PRO A 4 -0.91 7.09 -1.76
CA PRO A 4 0.37 6.94 -1.05
C PRO A 4 1.36 8.06 -1.40
N VAL A 5 1.32 8.59 -2.63
CA VAL A 5 2.15 9.74 -3.03
C VAL A 5 1.72 11.00 -2.28
N TYR A 6 0.42 11.28 -2.27
CA TYR A 6 -0.14 12.40 -1.51
C TYR A 6 0.14 12.26 -0.02
N ALA A 7 -0.01 11.06 0.55
CA ALA A 7 0.35 10.79 1.94
C ALA A 7 1.84 11.03 2.19
N ALA A 8 2.74 10.62 1.30
CA ALA A 8 4.18 10.87 1.41
C ALA A 8 4.55 12.36 1.31
N GLU A 9 3.83 13.13 0.50
CA GLU A 9 4.04 14.57 0.31
C GLU A 9 3.54 15.41 1.49
N VAL A 10 2.40 15.03 2.07
CA VAL A 10 1.82 15.71 3.24
C VAL A 10 2.52 15.31 4.55
N SER A 11 3.02 14.07 4.62
CA SER A 11 3.56 13.51 5.86
C SER A 11 4.95 14.04 6.25
N PRO A 12 5.17 14.25 7.56
CA PRO A 12 6.51 14.45 8.13
C PRO A 12 7.43 13.28 7.84
N ALA A 13 8.71 13.58 7.61
CA ALA A 13 9.75 12.57 7.37
C ALA A 13 9.79 11.48 8.47
N SER A 14 9.44 11.83 9.71
CA SER A 14 9.35 10.92 10.86
C SER A 14 8.15 9.98 10.84
N CYS A 15 7.03 10.35 10.22
CA CYS A 15 5.77 9.57 10.27
C CYS A 15 5.35 8.99 8.91
N ARG A 16 6.17 9.13 7.86
CA ARG A 16 5.81 8.65 6.52
C ARG A 16 5.50 7.16 6.48
N GLY A 17 6.29 6.35 7.21
CA GLY A 17 6.10 4.90 7.27
C GLY A 17 4.76 4.54 7.91
N LEU A 18 4.51 5.10 9.08
CA LEU A 18 3.26 4.93 9.82
C LEU A 18 2.03 5.29 8.97
N LEU A 19 2.07 6.39 8.22
CA LEU A 19 0.95 6.80 7.36
C LEU A 19 0.72 5.83 6.19
N ASN A 20 1.79 5.25 5.63
CA ASN A 20 1.66 4.21 4.61
C ASN A 20 1.02 2.93 5.19
N SER A 21 1.48 2.48 6.36
CA SER A 21 0.92 1.32 7.05
C SER A 21 -0.54 1.53 7.45
N ILE A 22 -0.94 2.76 7.84
CA ILE A 22 -2.34 3.10 8.13
C ILE A 22 -3.23 2.98 6.89
N LEU A 23 -2.74 3.39 5.72
CA LEU A 23 -3.48 3.20 4.47
C LEU A 23 -3.68 1.71 4.18
N GLU A 24 -2.65 0.89 4.37
CA GLU A 24 -2.78 -0.56 4.19
C GLU A 24 -3.72 -1.20 5.23
N LEU A 25 -3.63 -0.78 6.50
CA LEU A 25 -4.54 -1.23 7.55
C LEU A 25 -5.99 -0.88 7.21
N SER A 26 -6.24 0.32 6.67
CA SER A 26 -7.57 0.77 6.23
C SER A 26 -8.12 -0.10 5.11
N ILE A 27 -7.28 -0.52 4.15
CA ILE A 27 -7.69 -1.44 3.08
C ILE A 27 -8.10 -2.80 3.67
N ASN A 28 -7.29 -3.37 4.56
CA ASN A 28 -7.61 -4.67 5.18
C ASN A 28 -8.86 -4.58 6.07
N TYR A 29 -9.04 -3.47 6.78
CA TYR A 29 -10.26 -3.20 7.54
C TYR A 29 -11.49 -3.13 6.64
N GLY A 30 -11.40 -2.47 5.49
CA GLY A 30 -12.49 -2.43 4.50
C GLY A 30 -12.87 -3.83 4.00
N ILE A 31 -11.88 -4.69 3.73
CA ILE A 31 -12.11 -6.09 3.35
C ILE A 31 -12.80 -6.86 4.49
N LEU A 32 -12.37 -6.66 5.74
CA LEU A 32 -12.96 -7.31 6.90
C LEU A 32 -14.43 -6.91 7.08
N VAL A 33 -14.73 -5.61 7.03
CA VAL A 33 -16.10 -5.07 7.10
C VAL A 33 -16.94 -5.58 5.92
N GLY A 34 -16.36 -5.67 4.72
CA GLY A 34 -17.04 -6.23 3.56
C GLY A 34 -17.50 -7.68 3.78
N TYR A 35 -16.61 -8.55 4.27
CA TYR A 35 -16.95 -9.94 4.55
C TYR A 35 -17.93 -10.11 5.73
N THR A 36 -17.82 -9.29 6.79
CA THR A 36 -18.78 -9.33 7.91
C THR A 36 -20.17 -8.88 7.48
N LEU A 37 -20.27 -7.80 6.71
CA LEU A 37 -21.54 -7.34 6.15
C LEU A 37 -22.12 -8.42 5.23
N HIS A 38 -21.32 -9.02 4.36
CA HIS A 38 -21.78 -10.09 3.47
C HIS A 38 -22.38 -11.27 4.26
N LEU A 39 -21.72 -11.70 5.35
CA LEU A 39 -22.23 -12.72 6.25
C LEU A 39 -23.57 -12.31 6.88
N LEU A 40 -23.66 -11.10 7.43
CA LEU A 40 -24.88 -10.59 8.06
C LEU A 40 -26.06 -10.51 7.08
N PHE A 41 -25.84 -10.00 5.87
CA PHE A 41 -26.87 -9.92 4.83
C PHE A 41 -27.28 -11.29 4.28
N SER A 42 -26.35 -12.26 4.25
CA SER A 42 -26.67 -13.64 3.85
C SER A 42 -27.61 -14.32 4.84
N GLU A 43 -27.51 -14.00 6.13
CA GLU A 43 -28.42 -14.53 7.16
C GLU A 43 -29.80 -13.82 7.14
N LEU A 44 -29.87 -12.55 6.72
CA LEU A 44 -31.13 -11.80 6.59
C LEU A 44 -31.95 -12.13 5.32
N GLY A 45 -31.40 -12.91 4.38
CA GLY A 45 -32.08 -13.28 3.13
C GLY A 45 -32.26 -12.11 2.14
N TRP A 46 -31.48 -11.02 2.31
CA TRP A 46 -31.58 -9.84 1.45
C TRP A 46 -30.90 -10.09 0.10
N SER A 47 -31.49 -9.57 -0.98
CA SER A 47 -30.98 -9.78 -2.35
C SER A 47 -29.52 -9.33 -2.51
N GLN A 48 -28.73 -10.09 -3.28
CA GLN A 48 -27.33 -9.76 -3.62
C GLN A 48 -27.20 -8.35 -4.23
N SER A 49 -28.25 -7.86 -4.88
CA SER A 49 -28.32 -6.51 -5.45
C SER A 49 -28.19 -5.42 -4.38
N LEU A 50 -28.76 -5.60 -3.19
CA LEU A 50 -28.67 -4.59 -2.12
C LEU A 50 -27.26 -4.48 -1.54
N GLN A 51 -26.49 -5.57 -1.55
CA GLN A 51 -25.08 -5.56 -1.14
C GLN A 51 -24.22 -4.69 -2.07
N VAL A 52 -24.51 -4.73 -3.38
CA VAL A 52 -23.84 -3.87 -4.37
C VAL A 52 -24.17 -2.40 -4.13
N TYR A 53 -25.44 -2.07 -3.86
CA TYR A 53 -25.85 -0.69 -3.54
C TYR A 53 -25.21 -0.17 -2.26
N LEU A 54 -25.05 -1.01 -1.24
CA LEU A 54 -24.37 -0.61 0.00
C LEU A 54 -22.87 -0.33 -0.23
N GLY A 55 -22.23 -1.03 -1.17
CA GLY A 55 -20.84 -0.77 -1.56
C GLY A 55 -20.62 0.57 -2.27
N VAL A 56 -21.66 1.11 -2.93
CA VAL A 56 -21.60 2.43 -3.57
C VAL A 56 -21.55 3.55 -2.53
N VAL A 57 -22.18 3.37 -1.37
CA VAL A 57 -22.23 4.37 -0.28
C VAL A 57 -20.84 4.83 0.18
N PRO A 58 -19.91 3.95 0.60
CA PRO A 58 -18.56 4.37 1.00
C PRO A 58 -17.77 4.98 -0.16
N SER A 59 -17.99 4.56 -1.41
CA SER A 59 -17.33 5.17 -2.57
C SER A 59 -17.78 6.60 -2.82
N VAL A 60 -19.08 6.88 -2.73
CA VAL A 60 -19.62 8.25 -2.87
C VAL A 60 -19.16 9.13 -1.71
N LEU A 61 -19.18 8.61 -0.48
CA LEU A 61 -18.70 9.33 0.69
C LEU A 61 -17.20 9.64 0.59
N PHE A 62 -16.39 8.70 0.11
CA PHE A 62 -14.98 8.94 -0.17
C PHE A 62 -14.78 10.01 -1.24
N GLN A 63 -15.56 9.96 -2.33
CA GLN A 63 -15.50 10.95 -3.41
C GLN A 63 -15.81 12.37 -2.90
N LEU A 64 -16.83 12.51 -2.04
CA LEU A 64 -17.15 13.78 -1.39
C LEU A 64 -16.01 14.24 -0.46
N GLY A 65 -15.38 13.31 0.27
CA GLY A 65 -14.22 13.60 1.12
C GLY A 65 -13.02 14.14 0.33
N VAL A 66 -12.75 13.59 -0.85
CA VAL A 66 -11.65 14.06 -1.73
C VAL A 66 -11.86 15.52 -2.16
N LEU A 67 -13.10 15.95 -2.37
CA LEU A 67 -13.40 17.35 -2.72
C LEU A 67 -13.06 18.34 -1.59
N ALA A 68 -13.07 17.88 -0.34
CA ALA A 68 -12.72 18.69 0.83
C ALA A 68 -11.21 18.68 1.15
N MET A 69 -10.39 17.83 0.49
CA MET A 69 -8.97 17.73 0.79
C MET A 69 -8.17 18.95 0.28
N PRO A 70 -7.20 19.45 1.06
CA PRO A 70 -6.29 20.49 0.61
C PRO A 70 -5.42 19.98 -0.55
N LYS A 71 -4.98 20.90 -1.43
CA LYS A 71 -4.07 20.56 -2.52
C LYS A 71 -2.68 20.22 -1.98
N SER A 72 -1.96 19.35 -2.67
CA SER A 72 -0.58 19.00 -2.29
C SER A 72 0.32 20.25 -2.24
N PRO A 73 1.10 20.45 -1.16
CA PRO A 73 2.04 21.58 -1.07
C PRO A 73 3.13 21.52 -2.13
N HIS A 74 3.55 20.32 -2.55
CA HIS A 74 4.58 20.16 -3.60
C HIS A 74 4.05 20.63 -4.96
N TRP A 75 2.81 20.24 -5.30
CA TRP A 75 2.16 20.68 -6.54
C TRP A 75 1.94 22.20 -6.58
N LEU A 76 1.62 22.83 -5.44
CA LEU A 76 1.45 24.28 -5.36
C LEU A 76 2.77 25.03 -5.62
N VAL A 77 3.89 24.54 -5.08
CA VAL A 77 5.23 25.11 -5.36
C VAL A 77 5.62 24.94 -6.83
N MET A 78 5.37 23.77 -7.43
CA MET A 78 5.63 23.54 -8.86
C MET A 78 4.79 24.45 -9.78
N ARG A 79 3.62 24.90 -9.32
CA ARG A 79 2.76 25.87 -10.01
C ARG A 79 3.13 27.33 -9.72
N GLY A 80 4.18 27.58 -8.94
CA GLY A 80 4.63 28.92 -8.56
C GLY A 80 3.82 29.59 -7.45
N ARG A 81 2.83 28.91 -6.86
CA ARG A 81 1.94 29.46 -5.82
C ARG A 81 2.51 29.23 -4.42
N LEU A 82 3.57 29.97 -4.09
CA LEU A 82 4.29 29.83 -2.82
C LEU A 82 3.45 30.22 -1.60
N GLY A 83 2.60 31.24 -1.73
CA GLY A 83 1.73 31.70 -0.65
C GLY A 83 0.74 30.62 -0.20
N ASP A 84 0.06 29.98 -1.15
CA ASP A 84 -0.88 28.89 -0.87
C ASP A 84 -0.16 27.64 -0.33
N ALA A 85 1.02 27.32 -0.86
CA ALA A 85 1.83 26.21 -0.37
C ALA A 85 2.20 26.42 1.12
N ARG A 86 2.59 27.65 1.49
CA ARG A 86 2.89 28.01 2.88
C ARG A 86 1.67 27.87 3.78
N GLN A 87 0.49 28.34 3.35
CA GLN A 87 -0.75 28.19 4.12
C GLN A 87 -1.12 26.73 4.35
N VAL A 88 -0.96 25.87 3.34
CA VAL A 88 -1.21 24.43 3.48
C VAL A 88 -0.19 23.79 4.43
N LEU A 89 1.10 24.13 4.31
CA LEU A 89 2.15 23.66 5.22
C LEU A 89 1.92 24.12 6.66
N GLN A 90 1.48 25.36 6.89
CA GLN A 90 1.11 25.87 8.22
C GLN A 90 -0.08 25.14 8.85
N LYS A 91 -1.00 24.62 8.03
CA LYS A 91 -2.11 23.79 8.52
C LYS A 91 -1.68 22.38 8.93
N ILE A 92 -0.56 21.88 8.40
CA ILE A 92 -0.10 20.50 8.60
C ILE A 92 1.03 20.42 9.64
N SER A 93 1.88 21.45 9.74
CA SER A 93 3.03 21.50 10.64
C SER A 93 2.78 22.42 11.83
N ASN A 94 3.11 21.95 13.04
CA ASN A 94 2.90 22.69 14.29
C ASN A 94 3.94 23.80 14.53
N PHE A 95 5.09 23.74 13.84
CA PHE A 95 6.20 24.69 14.04
C PHE A 95 6.50 25.48 12.76
N GLU A 96 6.53 26.81 12.86
CA GLU A 96 6.84 27.72 11.75
C GLU A 96 8.25 27.48 11.17
N GLN A 97 9.22 27.05 12.00
CA GLN A 97 10.55 26.65 11.55
C GLN A 97 10.53 25.41 10.64
N GLU A 98 9.69 24.42 10.93
CA GLU A 98 9.55 23.21 10.10
C GLU A 98 8.91 23.55 8.75
N VAL A 99 7.92 24.45 8.77
CA VAL A 99 7.27 24.98 7.55
C VAL A 99 8.30 25.64 6.65
N GLN A 100 9.14 26.53 7.20
CA GLN A 100 10.18 27.23 6.43
C GLN A 100 11.21 26.25 5.86
N GLN A 101 11.67 25.29 6.65
CA GLN A 101 12.65 24.31 6.21
C GLN A 101 12.10 23.39 5.12
N ARG A 102 10.84 22.92 5.25
CA ARG A 102 10.18 22.14 4.19
C ARG A 102 9.97 22.95 2.93
N LEU A 103 9.55 24.20 3.06
CA LEU A 103 9.33 25.09 1.91
C LEU A 103 10.66 25.41 1.20
N ALA A 104 11.75 25.60 1.93
CA ALA A 104 13.10 25.75 1.36
C ALA A 104 13.56 24.49 0.61
N ASN A 105 13.34 23.30 1.18
CA ASN A 105 13.66 22.03 0.53
C ASN A 105 12.85 21.80 -0.76
N ILE A 106 11.57 22.19 -0.78
CA ILE A 106 10.73 22.07 -1.98
C ILE A 106 11.13 23.12 -3.02
N LYS A 107 11.46 24.35 -2.62
CA LYS A 107 11.98 25.41 -3.50
C LYS A 107 13.29 25.00 -4.16
N SER A 108 14.24 24.44 -3.40
CA SER A 108 15.52 23.98 -3.94
C SER A 108 15.35 22.81 -4.91
N ALA A 109 14.44 21.87 -4.60
CA ALA A 109 14.08 20.78 -5.52
C ALA A 109 13.42 21.29 -6.82
N ALA A 110 12.65 22.39 -6.74
CA ALA A 110 12.03 23.04 -7.89
C ALA A 110 12.96 24.01 -8.65
N GLY A 111 14.19 24.24 -8.18
CA GLY A 111 15.13 25.18 -8.78
C GLY A 111 14.79 26.66 -8.57
N ILE A 112 13.94 26.98 -7.58
CA ILE A 112 13.54 28.34 -7.23
C ILE A 112 14.52 28.89 -6.18
N PRO A 113 15.14 30.08 -6.38
CA PRO A 113 16.08 30.65 -5.41
C PRO A 113 15.39 30.94 -4.06
N GLU A 114 16.10 30.67 -2.96
CA GLU A 114 15.63 30.87 -1.57
C GLU A 114 15.18 32.31 -1.28
N SER A 115 15.72 33.29 -2.01
CA SER A 115 15.44 34.71 -1.87
C SER A 115 14.08 35.16 -2.43
N CYS A 116 13.42 34.35 -3.26
CA CYS A 116 12.09 34.67 -3.77
C CYS A 116 11.02 34.35 -2.71
N ASN A 117 10.51 35.39 -2.05
CA ASN A 117 9.40 35.32 -1.10
C ASN A 117 8.07 35.82 -1.68
N ASP A 118 8.01 36.11 -2.98
CA ASP A 118 6.77 36.49 -3.64
C ASP A 118 5.75 35.36 -3.59
N ASP A 119 4.48 35.70 -3.32
CA ASP A 119 3.39 34.73 -3.18
C ASP A 119 3.12 33.94 -4.47
N VAL A 120 3.48 34.53 -5.62
CA VAL A 120 3.43 33.93 -6.95
C VAL A 120 4.75 34.17 -7.66
N VAL A 121 5.47 33.10 -7.98
CA VAL A 121 6.73 33.16 -8.74
C VAL A 121 6.47 32.56 -10.13
N GLU A 122 6.92 33.24 -11.17
CA GLU A 122 7.00 32.65 -12.51
C GLU A 122 8.07 31.56 -12.49
N VAL A 123 7.64 30.32 -12.27
CA VAL A 123 8.50 29.16 -12.46
C VAL A 123 8.83 29.14 -13.95
N ILE A 124 10.10 29.36 -14.30
CA ILE A 124 10.58 29.19 -15.68
C ILE A 124 10.32 27.74 -16.05
N ASN A 125 9.21 27.56 -16.75
CA ASN A 125 8.61 26.27 -17.01
C ASN A 125 9.46 25.58 -18.07
N LYS A 126 10.46 24.80 -17.66
CA LYS A 126 11.14 23.86 -18.57
C LYS A 126 10.20 22.75 -19.08
N GLN A 127 8.92 22.78 -18.67
CA GLN A 127 7.88 21.81 -18.98
C GLN A 127 6.75 22.32 -19.89
N GLN A 128 6.95 23.43 -20.61
CA GLN A 128 6.02 23.89 -21.67
C GLN A 128 6.53 23.73 -23.10
N SER A 129 7.48 22.83 -23.36
CA SER A 129 7.68 22.34 -24.73
C SER A 129 7.06 20.95 -24.82
N GLY A 130 5.98 20.83 -25.60
CA GLY A 130 5.37 19.56 -25.99
C GLY A 130 6.32 18.70 -26.82
N LYS A 131 7.35 18.18 -26.15
CA LYS A 131 8.26 17.14 -26.61
C LYS A 131 8.01 15.94 -25.72
N GLY A 132 7.63 14.83 -26.36
CA GLY A 132 6.75 13.82 -25.78
C GLY A 132 7.17 13.28 -24.43
N GLU A 133 6.18 12.81 -23.67
CA GLU A 133 6.32 12.12 -22.38
C GLU A 133 7.39 11.00 -22.38
N TRP A 134 7.73 10.49 -23.57
CA TRP A 134 8.75 9.47 -23.82
C TRP A 134 10.19 10.01 -23.86
N GLU A 135 10.41 11.29 -24.19
CA GLU A 135 11.74 11.92 -24.14
C GLU A 135 12.13 12.32 -22.71
N GLU A 136 11.18 12.70 -21.83
CA GLU A 136 11.48 12.87 -20.40
C GLU A 136 11.88 11.53 -19.75
N MET A 137 11.35 10.40 -20.24
CA MET A 137 11.81 9.06 -19.87
C MET A 137 13.30 8.80 -20.21
N SER A 138 13.87 9.51 -21.17
CA SER A 138 15.29 9.40 -21.50
C SER A 138 16.20 10.23 -20.57
N ILE A 139 15.66 11.25 -19.90
CA ILE A 139 16.37 12.07 -18.88
C ILE A 139 16.41 11.33 -17.52
N ILE A 140 15.45 10.44 -17.28
CA ILE A 140 15.44 9.46 -16.19
C ILE A 140 16.63 8.47 -16.29
N ALA A 141 17.35 8.43 -17.41
CA ALA A 141 18.55 7.60 -17.63
C ALA A 141 19.82 8.09 -16.87
N THR A 142 19.67 8.91 -15.83
CA THR A 142 20.77 9.16 -14.90
C THR A 142 21.02 7.86 -14.12
N PRO A 143 22.26 7.33 -14.05
CA PRO A 143 22.54 5.99 -13.48
C PRO A 143 22.04 5.82 -12.04
N ALA A 144 21.99 6.90 -11.26
CA ALA A 144 21.42 6.90 -9.91
C ALA A 144 19.89 6.68 -9.89
N VAL A 145 19.14 7.32 -10.80
CA VAL A 145 17.67 7.19 -10.87
C VAL A 145 17.29 5.83 -11.43
N ARG A 146 18.06 5.31 -12.41
CA ARG A 146 17.85 3.97 -12.95
C ARG A 146 17.96 2.89 -11.88
N HIS A 147 18.97 2.94 -11.00
CA HIS A 147 19.07 2.00 -9.89
C HIS A 147 17.87 2.06 -8.93
N ILE A 148 17.33 3.26 -8.68
CA ILE A 148 16.14 3.44 -7.85
C ILE A 148 14.91 2.81 -8.54
N ILE A 149 14.74 3.05 -9.84
CA ILE A 149 13.62 2.51 -10.62
C ILE A 149 13.70 0.99 -10.70
N ASP A 150 14.88 0.45 -11.01
CA ASP A 150 15.08 -1.00 -11.10
C ASP A 150 14.80 -1.66 -9.73
N ALA A 151 15.20 -1.04 -8.63
CA ALA A 151 14.90 -1.52 -7.29
C ALA A 151 13.40 -1.48 -6.98
N VAL A 152 12.73 -0.34 -7.23
CA VAL A 152 11.28 -0.17 -6.98
C VAL A 152 10.46 -1.14 -7.84
N PHE A 153 10.80 -1.26 -9.12
CA PHE A 153 10.16 -2.20 -10.04
C PHE A 153 10.33 -3.65 -9.57
N SER A 154 11.56 -4.04 -9.21
CA SER A 154 11.84 -5.39 -8.71
C SER A 154 11.05 -5.69 -7.44
N ILE A 155 11.05 -4.77 -6.47
CA ILE A 155 10.30 -4.93 -5.21
C ILE A 155 8.82 -5.13 -5.48
N HIS A 156 8.19 -4.28 -6.30
CA HIS A 156 6.77 -4.41 -6.63
C HIS A 156 6.45 -5.67 -7.44
N PHE A 157 7.33 -6.06 -8.37
CA PHE A 157 7.18 -7.28 -9.12
C PHE A 157 7.17 -8.50 -8.20
N PHE A 158 8.14 -8.61 -7.29
CA PHE A 158 8.17 -9.70 -6.32
C PHE A 158 6.99 -9.66 -5.36
N GLN A 159 6.57 -8.48 -4.90
CA GLN A 159 5.35 -8.32 -4.09
C GLN A 159 4.10 -8.86 -4.79
N GLN A 160 3.92 -8.57 -6.10
CA GLN A 160 2.80 -9.10 -6.88
C GLN A 160 2.93 -10.58 -7.24
N ALA A 161 4.15 -11.05 -7.51
CA ALA A 161 4.42 -12.45 -7.86
C ALA A 161 4.05 -13.42 -6.75
N VAL A 162 4.17 -13.00 -5.48
CA VAL A 162 3.71 -13.77 -4.31
C VAL A 162 2.19 -13.97 -4.33
N GLY A 163 1.45 -13.07 -4.99
CA GLY A 163 0.01 -13.23 -5.21
C GLY A 163 -0.84 -13.13 -3.95
N LEU A 164 -0.36 -12.47 -2.89
CA LEU A 164 -1.02 -12.45 -1.58
C LEU A 164 -2.47 -11.93 -1.65
N ASP A 165 -2.72 -10.91 -2.47
CA ASP A 165 -4.07 -10.37 -2.67
C ASP A 165 -4.98 -11.34 -3.43
N SER A 166 -4.42 -12.07 -4.41
CA SER A 166 -5.14 -13.12 -5.13
C SER A 166 -5.51 -14.28 -4.20
N VAL A 167 -4.63 -14.69 -3.29
CA VAL A 167 -4.94 -15.76 -2.33
C VAL A 167 -6.07 -15.31 -1.39
N VAL A 168 -6.06 -14.07 -0.91
CA VAL A 168 -7.16 -13.54 -0.05
C VAL A 168 -8.48 -13.47 -0.82
N LEU A 169 -8.45 -13.03 -2.08
CA LEU A 169 -9.66 -12.93 -2.91
C LEU A 169 -10.25 -14.30 -3.25
N TYR A 170 -9.40 -15.28 -3.58
CA TYR A 170 -9.82 -16.62 -3.97
C TYR A 170 -9.89 -17.61 -2.80
N SER A 171 -9.57 -17.18 -1.58
CA SER A 171 -9.62 -17.99 -0.35
C SER A 171 -10.93 -18.78 -0.21
N PRO A 172 -12.14 -18.20 -0.38
CA PRO A 172 -13.38 -18.96 -0.27
C PRO A 172 -13.47 -20.11 -1.28
N THR A 173 -12.96 -19.89 -2.50
CA THR A 173 -12.97 -20.89 -3.59
C THR A 173 -11.96 -21.99 -3.33
N ILE A 174 -10.78 -21.64 -2.82
CA ILE A 174 -9.72 -22.60 -2.46
C ILE A 174 -10.22 -23.51 -1.32
N PHE A 175 -10.81 -22.94 -0.28
CA PHE A 175 -11.37 -23.71 0.84
C PHE A 175 -12.56 -24.58 0.41
N GLY A 176 -13.36 -24.11 -0.55
CA GLY A 176 -14.40 -24.94 -1.16
C GLY A 176 -13.84 -26.16 -1.88
N LYS A 177 -12.77 -26.00 -2.66
CA LYS A 177 -12.08 -27.13 -3.32
C LYS A 177 -11.37 -28.05 -2.33
N ALA A 178 -10.98 -27.55 -1.16
CA ALA A 178 -10.34 -28.32 -0.09
C ALA A 178 -11.32 -29.20 0.73
N GLY A 179 -12.63 -29.12 0.45
CA GLY A 179 -13.65 -29.98 1.09
C GLY A 179 -14.55 -29.29 2.11
N ILE A 180 -14.43 -27.96 2.31
CA ILE A 180 -15.38 -27.20 3.13
C ILE A 180 -16.65 -26.97 2.30
N THR A 181 -17.72 -27.71 2.60
CA THR A 181 -18.95 -27.70 1.79
C THR A 181 -19.88 -26.53 2.12
N SER A 182 -19.82 -25.98 3.33
CA SER A 182 -20.73 -24.90 3.78
C SER A 182 -20.21 -23.51 3.39
N ASP A 183 -21.02 -22.71 2.70
CA ASP A 183 -20.64 -21.34 2.28
C ASP A 183 -20.34 -20.42 3.46
N ARG A 184 -21.11 -20.56 4.56
CA ARG A 184 -20.84 -19.86 5.83
C ARG A 184 -19.46 -20.19 6.39
N GLN A 185 -19.04 -21.46 6.32
CA GLN A 185 -17.72 -21.87 6.80
C GLN A 185 -16.60 -21.33 5.90
N LYS A 186 -16.78 -21.33 4.57
CA LYS A 186 -15.79 -20.73 3.64
C LYS A 186 -15.56 -19.25 3.93
N LEU A 187 -16.64 -18.51 4.18
CA LEU A 187 -16.59 -17.08 4.52
C LEU A 187 -15.94 -16.85 5.89
N LEU A 188 -16.31 -17.64 6.92
CA LEU A 188 -15.70 -17.52 8.25
C LEU A 188 -14.20 -17.83 8.24
N VAL A 189 -13.77 -18.88 7.53
CA VAL A 189 -12.35 -19.20 7.40
C VAL A 189 -11.60 -18.09 6.66
N THR A 190 -12.20 -17.52 5.61
CA THR A 190 -11.61 -16.37 4.89
C THR A 190 -11.49 -15.15 5.79
N LEU A 191 -12.49 -14.89 6.63
CA LEU A 191 -12.46 -13.80 7.60
C LEU A 191 -11.34 -13.99 8.63
N VAL A 192 -11.13 -15.22 9.11
CA VAL A 192 -10.00 -15.56 10.00
C VAL A 192 -8.67 -15.28 9.31
N VAL A 193 -8.50 -15.67 8.04
CA VAL A 193 -7.27 -15.38 7.27
C VAL A 193 -7.01 -13.88 7.17
N VAL A 194 -8.03 -13.08 6.87
CA VAL A 194 -7.92 -11.62 6.79
C VAL A 194 -7.60 -11.00 8.16
N LEU A 195 -8.21 -11.49 9.24
CA LEU A 195 -7.90 -11.07 10.61
C LEU A 195 -6.44 -11.38 10.98
N THR A 196 -5.99 -12.60 10.71
CA THR A 196 -4.60 -13.00 10.95
C THR A 196 -3.65 -12.09 10.19
N LYS A 197 -3.89 -11.85 8.89
CA LYS A 197 -3.11 -10.90 8.08
C LYS A 197 -3.08 -9.49 8.71
N THR A 198 -4.23 -9.00 9.18
CA THR A 198 -4.36 -7.67 9.79
C THR A 198 -3.54 -7.56 11.08
N ILE A 199 -3.58 -8.58 11.93
CA ILE A 199 -2.77 -8.63 13.16
C ILE A 199 -1.28 -8.64 12.81
N PHE A 200 -0.87 -9.40 11.79
CA PHE A 200 0.52 -9.41 11.34
C PHE A 200 0.98 -8.05 10.80
N ILE A 201 0.14 -7.34 10.04
CA ILE A 201 0.44 -5.97 9.59
C ILE A 201 0.60 -5.04 10.79
N LEU A 202 -0.27 -5.14 11.79
CA LEU A 202 -0.16 -4.32 13.00
C LEU A 202 1.14 -4.60 13.76
N VAL A 203 1.51 -5.87 13.93
CA VAL A 203 2.78 -6.27 14.56
C VAL A 203 3.96 -5.77 13.73
N ALA A 204 3.92 -5.92 12.41
CA ALA A 204 4.95 -5.47 11.48
C ALA A 204 5.16 -3.95 11.56
N MET A 205 4.08 -3.18 11.64
CA MET A 205 4.09 -1.73 11.82
C MET A 205 4.86 -1.32 13.08
N PHE A 206 4.59 -1.95 14.23
CA PHE A 206 5.35 -1.70 15.47
C PHE A 206 6.81 -2.16 15.38
N LEU A 207 7.10 -3.20 14.59
CA LEU A 207 8.44 -3.75 14.44
C LEU A 207 9.32 -2.91 13.51
N VAL A 208 8.75 -2.33 12.45
CA VAL A 208 9.41 -1.41 11.51
C VAL A 208 10.04 -0.24 12.26
N ASP A 209 9.27 0.35 13.18
CA ASP A 209 9.70 1.54 13.92
C ASP A 209 10.86 1.23 14.89
N ARG A 210 10.99 -0.03 15.33
CA ARG A 210 12.04 -0.46 16.28
C ARG A 210 13.31 -0.98 15.61
N PHE A 211 13.21 -1.76 14.54
CA PHE A 211 14.35 -2.42 13.90
C PHE A 211 14.85 -1.71 12.64
N GLY A 212 14.08 -0.74 12.12
CA GLY A 212 14.37 -0.07 10.87
C GLY A 212 14.00 -0.90 9.64
N ARG A 213 13.84 -0.22 8.50
CA ARG A 213 13.24 -0.80 7.27
C ARG A 213 14.11 -1.82 6.56
N ARG A 214 15.42 -1.56 6.47
CA ARG A 214 16.36 -2.38 5.69
C ARG A 214 16.54 -3.82 6.21
N PRO A 215 16.77 -4.05 7.53
CA PRO A 215 16.89 -5.42 8.04
C PRO A 215 15.56 -6.17 7.96
N MET A 216 14.43 -5.48 8.15
CA MET A 216 13.10 -6.09 8.06
C MET A 216 12.77 -6.58 6.64
N LEU A 217 13.18 -5.83 5.61
CA LEU A 217 13.07 -6.29 4.22
C LEU A 217 13.92 -7.54 3.97
N LEU A 218 15.17 -7.55 4.42
CA LEU A 218 16.06 -8.70 4.22
C LEU A 218 15.55 -9.97 4.90
N THR A 219 15.06 -9.85 6.15
CA THR A 219 14.50 -11.00 6.87
C THR A 219 13.23 -11.53 6.21
N SER A 220 12.41 -10.64 5.63
CA SER A 220 11.20 -11.01 4.88
C SER A 220 11.53 -11.80 3.61
N PHE A 221 12.45 -11.30 2.78
CA PHE A 221 12.87 -12.01 1.58
C PHE A 221 13.49 -13.36 1.94
N GLY A 222 14.31 -13.43 3.00
CA GLY A 222 14.84 -14.68 3.52
C GLY A 222 13.73 -15.66 3.94
N GLY A 223 12.73 -15.20 4.70
CA GLY A 223 11.60 -16.01 5.12
C GLY A 223 10.75 -16.50 3.95
N LEU A 224 10.58 -15.67 2.92
CA LEU A 224 9.80 -15.99 1.73
C LEU A 224 10.49 -17.06 0.88
N ILE A 225 11.81 -16.97 0.71
CA ILE A 225 12.61 -17.98 0.02
C ILE A 225 12.50 -19.32 0.74
N VAL A 226 12.69 -19.33 2.07
CA VAL A 226 12.57 -20.55 2.89
C VAL A 226 11.16 -21.14 2.77
N SER A 227 10.12 -20.31 2.89
CA SER A 227 8.73 -20.76 2.79
C SER A 227 8.38 -21.35 1.43
N LEU A 228 8.82 -20.72 0.34
CA LEU A 228 8.62 -21.23 -1.02
C LEU A 228 9.39 -22.52 -1.26
N PHE A 229 10.61 -22.62 -0.73
CA PHE A 229 11.40 -23.85 -0.82
C PHE A 229 10.73 -24.99 -0.06
N THR A 230 10.23 -24.75 1.16
CA THR A 230 9.47 -25.74 1.94
C THR A 230 8.17 -26.14 1.24
N LEU A 231 7.45 -25.19 0.64
CA LEU A 231 6.25 -25.50 -0.13
C LEU A 231 6.58 -26.36 -1.37
N ALA A 232 7.64 -26.02 -2.09
CA ALA A 232 8.09 -26.77 -3.27
C ALA A 232 8.48 -28.22 -2.92
N THR A 233 9.24 -28.41 -1.83
CA THR A 233 9.61 -29.76 -1.36
C THR A 233 8.41 -30.54 -0.83
N CYS A 234 7.45 -29.87 -0.18
CA CYS A 234 6.22 -30.51 0.27
C CYS A 234 5.35 -30.98 -0.91
N LEU A 235 5.20 -30.15 -1.95
CA LEU A 235 4.44 -30.51 -3.15
C LEU A 235 5.10 -31.64 -3.94
N THR A 236 6.43 -31.71 -4.03
CA THR A 236 7.12 -32.83 -4.68
C THR A 236 6.98 -34.14 -3.92
N VAL A 237 6.97 -34.10 -2.58
CA VAL A 237 6.72 -35.27 -1.72
C VAL A 237 5.27 -35.74 -1.83
N ILE A 238 4.29 -34.83 -1.85
CA ILE A 238 2.87 -35.16 -2.08
C ILE A 238 2.65 -35.72 -3.49
N GLY A 239 3.38 -35.23 -4.49
CA GLY A 239 3.34 -35.80 -5.84
C GLY A 239 3.88 -37.24 -5.94
N HIS A 240 4.69 -37.68 -4.97
CA HIS A 240 5.24 -39.04 -4.90
C HIS A 240 4.55 -39.95 -3.86
N SER A 241 3.76 -39.39 -2.94
CA SER A 241 3.08 -40.14 -1.87
C SER A 241 1.57 -39.88 -1.88
N ASP A 242 0.77 -40.94 -1.99
CA ASP A 242 -0.71 -40.91 -2.08
C ASP A 242 -1.44 -40.47 -0.78
N GLN A 243 -0.74 -39.79 0.14
CA GLN A 243 -1.31 -39.23 1.37
C GLN A 243 -1.57 -37.73 1.21
N LYS A 244 -2.84 -37.35 1.37
CA LYS A 244 -3.28 -35.94 1.43
C LYS A 244 -2.86 -35.32 2.76
N VAL A 245 -1.67 -34.74 2.79
CA VAL A 245 -1.10 -34.10 3.99
C VAL A 245 -1.68 -32.68 4.18
N MET A 246 -2.98 -32.58 4.49
CA MET A 246 -3.73 -31.31 4.62
C MET A 246 -3.09 -30.34 5.63
N TRP A 247 -2.51 -30.85 6.73
CA TRP A 247 -1.84 -30.01 7.73
C TRP A 247 -0.56 -29.35 7.22
N ALA A 248 0.14 -29.93 6.25
CA ALA A 248 1.37 -29.35 5.69
C ALA A 248 1.06 -28.22 4.69
N VAL A 249 -0.06 -28.33 3.96
CA VAL A 249 -0.60 -27.27 3.11
C VAL A 249 -1.11 -26.10 3.96
N VAL A 250 -1.78 -26.38 5.08
CA VAL A 250 -2.17 -25.33 6.03
C VAL A 250 -0.93 -24.67 6.64
N LEU A 251 0.07 -25.44 7.09
CA LEU A 251 1.30 -24.88 7.68
C LEU A 251 2.12 -24.05 6.68
N SER A 252 2.18 -24.47 5.41
CA SER A 252 2.86 -23.72 4.35
C SER A 252 2.07 -22.47 3.94
N ILE A 253 0.74 -22.52 3.87
CA ILE A 253 -0.11 -21.35 3.66
C ILE A 253 0.06 -20.37 4.83
N THR A 254 0.05 -20.84 6.08
CA THR A 254 0.29 -19.99 7.24
C THR A 254 1.69 -19.35 7.17
N THR A 255 2.72 -20.11 6.80
CA THR A 255 4.09 -19.58 6.64
C THR A 255 4.18 -18.55 5.49
N VAL A 256 3.48 -18.80 4.37
CA VAL A 256 3.34 -17.89 3.23
C VAL A 256 2.46 -16.68 3.56
N TYR A 257 1.62 -16.71 4.59
CA TYR A 257 0.90 -15.52 5.06
C TYR A 257 1.68 -14.73 6.09
N VAL A 258 2.49 -15.39 6.92
CA VAL A 258 3.35 -14.77 7.93
C VAL A 258 4.58 -14.09 7.31
N ALA A 259 5.20 -14.68 6.28
CA ALA A 259 6.45 -14.17 5.71
C ALA A 259 6.32 -12.88 4.87
N PRO A 260 5.31 -12.69 4.00
CA PRO A 260 5.24 -11.53 3.11
C PRO A 260 4.59 -10.30 3.75
N THR A 261 3.88 -10.45 4.88
CA THR A 261 3.38 -9.28 5.63
C THR A 261 4.49 -8.41 6.19
N LEU A 262 5.73 -8.91 6.29
CA LEU A 262 6.88 -8.09 6.66
C LEU A 262 7.51 -7.33 5.46
N THR A 263 7.15 -7.64 4.21
CA THR A 263 7.76 -7.06 2.99
C THR A 263 6.96 -5.94 2.36
N ARG A 264 5.81 -5.58 2.93
CA ARG A 264 4.83 -4.71 2.26
C ARG A 264 4.96 -3.22 2.58
N ASP A 265 5.80 -2.86 3.56
CA ASP A 265 6.04 -1.48 3.98
C ASP A 265 7.37 -0.89 3.47
N THR A 266 7.59 -0.96 2.16
CA THR A 266 8.43 0.00 1.43
C THR A 266 7.74 0.51 0.20
#